data_AF-A0A8T4WEU3-F1
#
_entry.id   AF-A0A8T4WEU3-F1
#
_cell.length_a   1.000
_cell.length_b   1.000
_cell.length_c   1.000
_cell.angle_alpha   90.00
_cell.angle_beta   90.00
_cell.angle_gamma   90.00
#
_symmetry.space_group_name_H-M   'P 1'
#
loop_
_entity.id
_entity.type
_entity.pdbx_description
1 polymer ?
#
loop_
_entity_poly.entity_id
_entity_poly.type
_entity_poly.pdbx_seq_one_letter_code
_entity_poly.pdbx_strand_id
1 'polypeptide(L)'
;MASAAGRVTNLATIIGITFLLVSFIPSGSFGLGSFVDYGTYEGTVFGAVGNIRVNISTYNSSGLQVYVLDYDDLTSALENGSLEGTDPLMSFEVLSNYSGIIEIPHPGLYAILFTPTHNETVYWDVQISRPLPHTGAFYVGLVVTGLGIAGMILLKVKGHVRIPDLQR
;
A
#
# COMPACT_ATOMS: atom_id res chain seq x y z
N MET A 1 10.70 38.04 20.32
CA MET A 1 10.41 36.70 20.89
C MET A 1 9.14 36.16 20.24
N ALA A 2 9.19 35.01 19.57
CA ALA A 2 7.98 34.37 19.03
C ALA A 2 7.04 33.99 20.19
N SER A 3 5.74 34.28 20.06
CA SER A 3 4.73 33.91 21.07
C SER A 3 4.67 32.39 21.22
N ALA A 4 4.30 31.89 22.41
CA ALA A 4 4.15 30.46 22.65
C ALA A 4 3.20 29.80 21.63
N ALA A 5 2.14 30.51 21.23
CA ALA A 5 1.22 30.07 20.18
C ALA A 5 1.89 29.90 18.80
N GLY A 6 2.76 30.83 18.40
CA GLY A 6 3.52 30.71 17.14
C GLY A 6 4.51 29.56 17.13
N ARG A 7 5.08 29.21 18.30
CA ARG A 7 5.97 28.03 18.44
C ARG A 7 5.20 26.73 18.25
N VAL A 8 3.99 26.63 18.80
CA VAL A 8 3.12 25.45 18.68
C VAL A 8 2.67 25.23 17.24
N THR A 9 2.26 26.27 16.51
CA THR A 9 1.84 26.15 15.11
C THR A 9 3.00 25.75 14.19
N ASN A 10 4.20 26.27 14.45
CA ASN A 10 5.41 25.87 13.72
C ASN A 10 5.77 24.41 13.99
N LEU A 11 5.72 23.98 15.25
CA LEU A 11 5.98 22.59 15.64
C LEU A 11 4.98 21.64 14.98
N ALA A 12 3.67 21.96 15.02
CA ALA A 12 2.64 21.17 14.37
C ALA A 12 2.90 21.04 12.86
N THR A 13 3.24 22.14 12.19
CA THR A 13 3.56 22.12 10.76
C THR A 13 4.76 21.21 10.45
N ILE A 14 5.83 21.30 11.26
CA ILE A 14 7.02 20.46 11.09
C ILE A 14 6.66 18.99 11.28
N ILE A 15 5.95 18.64 12.36
CA ILE A 15 5.50 17.27 12.64
C ILE A 15 4.65 16.74 11.49
N GLY A 16 3.67 17.52 11.02
CA GLY A 16 2.80 17.12 9.92
C GLY A 16 3.59 16.83 8.63
N ILE A 17 4.55 17.69 8.29
CA ILE A 17 5.45 17.48 7.14
C ILE A 17 6.29 16.22 7.36
N THR A 18 6.80 15.97 8.56
CA THR A 18 7.54 14.74 8.86
C THR A 18 6.69 13.49 8.63
N PHE A 19 5.44 13.47 9.07
CA PHE A 19 4.52 12.36 8.79
C PHE A 19 4.24 12.18 7.30
N LEU A 20 4.09 13.28 6.56
CA LEU A 20 3.96 13.23 5.10
C LEU A 20 5.19 12.59 4.46
N LEU A 21 6.40 13.04 4.81
CA LEU A 21 7.65 12.50 4.26
C LEU A 21 7.86 11.03 4.63
N VAL A 22 7.63 10.66 5.89
CA VAL A 22 7.77 9.28 6.38
C VAL A 22 6.76 8.36 5.69
N SER A 23 5.59 8.85 5.28
CA SER A 23 4.60 8.04 4.56
C SER A 23 5.11 7.52 3.20
N PHE A 24 6.16 8.13 2.62
CA PHE A 24 6.78 7.67 1.37
C PHE A 24 7.97 6.74 1.59
N ILE A 25 8.35 6.45 2.84
CA ILE A 25 9.44 5.52 3.12
C ILE A 25 8.91 4.09 2.92
N PRO A 26 9.49 3.30 1.99
CA PRO A 26 9.11 1.91 1.80
C PRO A 26 9.31 1.14 3.12
N SER A 27 8.25 0.52 3.64
CA SER A 27 8.33 -0.32 4.84
C SER A 27 7.77 -1.70 4.52
N GLY A 28 8.62 -2.71 4.64
CA GLY A 28 8.28 -4.11 4.39
C GLY A 28 8.03 -4.40 2.91
N SER A 29 9.03 -4.99 2.25
CA SER A 29 8.87 -5.65 0.97
C SER A 29 9.36 -7.08 1.10
N PHE A 30 8.62 -8.01 0.51
CA PHE A 30 9.00 -9.40 0.41
C PHE A 30 9.02 -9.80 -1.06
N GLY A 31 10.06 -10.52 -1.46
CA GLY A 31 10.24 -10.98 -2.84
C GLY A 31 10.53 -12.48 -2.86
N LEU A 32 9.92 -13.19 -3.79
CA LEU A 32 10.18 -14.59 -4.08
C LEU A 32 10.09 -14.83 -5.58
N GLY A 33 10.87 -15.78 -6.07
CA GLY A 33 10.73 -16.28 -7.44
C GLY A 33 11.00 -17.78 -7.50
N SER A 34 10.33 -18.44 -8.45
CA SER A 34 10.40 -19.89 -8.66
C SER A 34 10.02 -20.24 -10.09
N PHE A 35 10.05 -21.53 -10.42
CA PHE A 35 9.59 -22.10 -11.67
C PHE A 35 8.30 -22.87 -11.45
N VAL A 36 7.32 -22.73 -12.35
CA VAL A 36 6.08 -23.50 -12.31
C VAL A 36 5.85 -24.19 -13.65
N ASP A 37 5.46 -25.46 -13.59
CA ASP A 37 5.14 -26.27 -14.77
C ASP A 37 3.65 -26.19 -15.11
N TYR A 38 3.31 -26.33 -16.39
CA TYR A 38 1.92 -26.36 -16.83
C TYR A 38 1.11 -27.46 -16.14
N GLY A 39 -0.11 -27.11 -15.72
CA GLY A 39 -0.99 -28.00 -14.98
C GLY A 39 -0.69 -28.11 -13.48
N THR A 40 0.30 -27.36 -12.99
CA THR A 40 0.60 -27.23 -11.56
C THR A 40 0.37 -25.81 -11.07
N TYR A 41 0.27 -25.65 -9.75
CA TYR A 41 0.16 -24.37 -9.08
C TYR A 41 1.35 -24.20 -8.15
N GLU A 42 2.03 -23.07 -8.25
CA GLU A 42 2.97 -22.61 -7.24
C GLU A 42 2.56 -21.25 -6.70
N GLY A 43 3.03 -20.89 -5.52
CA GLY A 43 2.67 -19.61 -4.95
C GLY A 43 3.27 -19.36 -3.58
N THR A 44 2.84 -18.26 -2.98
CA THR A 44 3.26 -17.87 -1.64
C THR A 44 2.09 -17.38 -0.82
N VAL A 45 2.18 -17.61 0.48
CA VAL A 45 1.27 -17.04 1.49
C VAL A 45 1.91 -15.79 2.08
N PHE A 46 1.10 -14.77 2.34
CA PHE A 46 1.53 -13.53 2.98
C PHE A 46 0.43 -12.97 3.89
N GLY A 47 0.85 -12.22 4.91
CA GLY A 47 -0.08 -11.47 5.76
C GLY A 47 -0.29 -10.05 5.23
N ALA A 48 -1.55 -9.61 5.18
CA ALA A 48 -1.92 -8.26 4.80
C ALA A 48 -2.82 -7.63 5.87
N VAL A 49 -2.59 -6.35 6.19
CA VAL A 49 -3.40 -5.55 7.13
C VAL A 49 -4.16 -4.41 6.42
N GLY A 50 -4.13 -4.42 5.10
CA GLY A 50 -4.68 -3.42 4.20
C GLY A 50 -4.13 -3.65 2.79
N ASN A 51 -4.49 -2.77 1.85
CA ASN A 51 -4.10 -2.89 0.44
C ASN A 51 -2.61 -3.14 0.26
N ILE A 52 -2.25 -3.90 -0.77
CA ILE A 52 -0.87 -4.25 -1.10
C ILE A 52 -0.56 -3.79 -2.53
N ARG A 53 0.70 -3.47 -2.77
CA ARG A 53 1.25 -3.33 -4.12
C ARG A 53 1.96 -4.61 -4.49
N VAL A 54 1.60 -5.17 -5.62
CA VAL A 54 2.19 -6.38 -6.17
C VAL A 54 2.86 -6.06 -7.49
N ASN A 55 4.12 -6.46 -7.61
CA ASN A 55 4.84 -6.49 -8.88
C ASN A 55 5.13 -7.94 -9.22
N ILE A 56 4.66 -8.41 -10.36
CA ILE A 56 4.92 -9.75 -10.89
C ILE A 56 5.69 -9.59 -12.17
N SER A 57 6.71 -10.42 -12.37
CA SER A 57 7.44 -10.50 -13.62
C SER A 57 7.67 -11.95 -14.01
N THR A 58 7.59 -12.22 -15.31
CA THR A 58 7.95 -13.51 -15.90
C THR A 58 9.17 -13.32 -16.78
N TYR A 59 10.04 -14.33 -16.78
CA TYR A 59 11.17 -14.36 -17.69
C TYR A 59 10.75 -15.19 -18.90
N ASN A 60 10.85 -14.61 -20.11
CA ASN A 60 10.52 -15.17 -21.44
C ASN A 60 9.15 -14.80 -22.05
N SER A 61 8.40 -13.85 -21.47
CA SER A 61 7.08 -13.42 -22.00
C SER A 61 6.04 -14.54 -22.12
N SER A 62 6.27 -15.63 -21.38
CA SER A 62 5.34 -16.74 -21.23
C SER A 62 4.17 -16.30 -20.35
N GLY A 63 2.94 -16.52 -20.83
CA GLY A 63 1.73 -16.12 -20.13
C GLY A 63 1.59 -16.87 -18.80
N LEU A 64 1.30 -16.13 -17.73
CA LEU A 64 1.15 -16.63 -16.38
C LEU A 64 -0.21 -16.21 -15.83
N GLN A 65 -1.05 -17.17 -15.50
CA GLN A 65 -2.30 -16.91 -14.80
C GLN A 65 -2.02 -16.75 -13.32
N VAL A 66 -2.57 -15.68 -12.74
CA VAL A 66 -2.40 -15.32 -11.33
C VAL A 66 -3.75 -15.41 -10.64
N TYR A 67 -3.77 -16.00 -9.45
CA TYR A 67 -4.94 -16.07 -8.58
C TYR A 67 -4.59 -15.53 -7.21
N VAL A 68 -5.41 -14.63 -6.69
CA VAL A 68 -5.28 -14.08 -5.34
C VAL A 68 -6.42 -14.66 -4.51
N LEU A 69 -6.08 -15.43 -3.49
CA LEU A 69 -7.02 -16.13 -2.62
C LEU A 69 -6.93 -15.59 -1.20
N ASP A 70 -8.06 -15.59 -0.49
CA ASP A 70 -8.03 -15.51 0.95
C ASP A 70 -7.61 -16.86 1.57
N TYR A 71 -7.60 -16.93 2.89
CA TYR A 71 -7.20 -18.13 3.61
C TYR A 71 -8.20 -19.29 3.46
N ASP A 72 -9.50 -18.99 3.41
CA ASP A 72 -10.56 -20.01 3.38
C ASP A 72 -10.64 -20.66 1.99
N ASP A 73 -10.50 -19.87 0.93
CA ASP A 73 -10.38 -20.37 -0.46
C ASP A 73 -9.07 -21.13 -0.66
N LEU A 74 -7.95 -20.63 -0.13
CA LEU A 74 -6.67 -21.33 -0.22
C LEU A 74 -6.74 -22.72 0.43
N THR A 75 -7.30 -22.81 1.63
CA THR A 75 -7.41 -24.09 2.35
C THR A 75 -8.34 -25.05 1.59
N SER A 76 -9.48 -24.55 1.10
CA SER A 76 -10.38 -25.32 0.24
C SER A 76 -9.68 -25.84 -1.03
N ALA A 77 -8.86 -25.01 -1.68
CA ALA A 77 -8.11 -25.39 -2.86
C ALA A 77 -7.06 -26.47 -2.57
N LEU A 78 -6.36 -26.37 -1.44
CA LEU A 78 -5.36 -27.34 -1.02
C LEU A 78 -5.98 -28.69 -0.64
N GLU A 79 -7.13 -28.67 0.03
CA GLU A 79 -7.87 -29.89 0.39
C GLU A 79 -8.42 -30.63 -0.83
N ASN A 80 -8.95 -29.89 -1.80
CA ASN A 80 -9.50 -30.46 -3.04
C ASN A 80 -8.44 -30.72 -4.10
N GLY A 81 -7.22 -30.18 -3.94
CA GLY A 81 -6.16 -30.22 -4.94
C GLY A 81 -6.51 -29.48 -6.24
N SER A 82 -7.46 -28.53 -6.19
CA SER A 82 -8.02 -27.83 -7.35
C SER A 82 -8.54 -26.46 -6.94
N LEU A 83 -8.53 -25.49 -7.85
CA LEU A 83 -9.19 -24.19 -7.67
C LEU A 83 -10.70 -24.23 -7.98
N GLU A 84 -11.23 -25.37 -8.40
CA GLU A 84 -12.66 -25.51 -8.69
C GLU A 84 -13.50 -25.24 -7.43
N GLY A 85 -14.43 -24.29 -7.53
CA GLY A 85 -15.28 -23.88 -6.42
C GLY A 85 -14.68 -22.84 -5.47
N THR A 86 -13.48 -22.31 -5.77
CA THR A 86 -12.94 -21.13 -5.07
C THR A 86 -13.43 -19.82 -5.70
N ASP A 87 -13.54 -18.77 -4.91
CA ASP A 87 -13.91 -17.41 -5.39
C ASP A 87 -12.72 -16.44 -5.23
N PRO A 88 -11.73 -16.48 -6.14
CA PRO A 88 -10.55 -15.65 -6.01
C PRO A 88 -10.91 -14.16 -5.96
N LEU A 89 -10.35 -13.47 -4.95
CA LEU A 89 -10.40 -12.00 -4.81
C LEU A 89 -10.02 -11.29 -6.10
N MET A 90 -9.06 -11.86 -6.83
CA MET A 90 -8.64 -11.38 -8.13
C MET A 90 -8.05 -12.54 -8.94
N SER A 91 -8.34 -12.56 -10.25
CA SER A 91 -7.71 -13.47 -11.20
C SER A 91 -7.41 -12.73 -12.50
N PHE A 92 -6.18 -12.88 -13.01
CA PHE A 92 -5.74 -12.21 -14.24
C PHE A 92 -4.54 -12.90 -14.88
N GLU A 93 -4.38 -12.72 -16.19
CA GLU A 93 -3.21 -13.18 -16.93
C GLU A 93 -2.12 -12.10 -16.98
N VAL A 94 -0.88 -12.51 -16.77
CA VAL A 94 0.33 -11.69 -16.89
C VAL A 94 1.18 -12.24 -18.02
N LEU A 95 1.33 -11.47 -19.09
CA LEU A 95 2.17 -11.89 -20.23
C LEU A 95 3.66 -11.74 -19.96
N SER A 96 4.08 -10.66 -19.28
CA SER A 96 5.49 -10.38 -19.03
C SER A 96 5.70 -9.68 -17.70
N ASN A 97 4.91 -8.65 -17.42
CA ASN A 97 4.94 -7.95 -16.16
C ASN A 97 3.55 -7.45 -15.75
N TYR A 98 3.37 -7.34 -14.44
CA TYR A 98 2.22 -6.70 -13.83
C TYR A 98 2.70 -5.86 -12.66
N SER A 99 2.17 -4.64 -12.53
CA SER A 99 2.37 -3.80 -11.36
C SER A 99 1.03 -3.16 -11.01
N GLY A 100 0.51 -3.49 -9.84
CA GLY A 100 -0.82 -3.07 -9.44
C GLY A 100 -1.01 -3.00 -7.94
N ILE A 101 -2.14 -2.42 -7.54
CA ILE A 101 -2.61 -2.44 -6.16
C ILE A 101 -3.72 -3.47 -6.08
N ILE A 102 -3.61 -4.37 -5.11
CA ILE A 102 -4.66 -5.33 -4.77
C ILE A 102 -5.34 -4.81 -3.51
N GLU A 103 -6.66 -4.64 -3.60
CA GLU A 103 -7.49 -4.21 -2.49
C GLU A 103 -7.72 -5.38 -1.55
N ILE A 104 -7.43 -5.17 -0.27
CA ILE A 104 -7.53 -6.21 0.75
C ILE A 104 -8.76 -5.89 1.61
N PRO A 105 -9.83 -6.71 1.55
CA PRO A 105 -11.11 -6.37 2.19
C PRO A 105 -11.01 -6.35 3.72
N HIS A 106 -10.20 -7.23 4.31
CA HIS A 106 -9.95 -7.28 5.74
C HIS A 106 -8.53 -7.73 6.07
N PRO A 107 -7.97 -7.35 7.24
CA PRO A 107 -6.70 -7.91 7.69
C PRO A 107 -6.75 -9.43 7.80
N GLY A 108 -5.74 -10.13 7.29
CA GLY A 108 -5.72 -11.59 7.25
C GLY A 108 -4.52 -12.19 6.52
N LEU A 109 -4.58 -13.51 6.32
CA LEU A 109 -3.64 -14.25 5.47
C LEU A 109 -4.25 -14.42 4.08
N TYR A 110 -3.40 -14.27 3.07
CA TYR A 110 -3.77 -14.37 1.67
C TYR A 110 -2.70 -15.18 0.93
N ALA A 111 -3.06 -15.74 -0.21
CA ALA A 111 -2.12 -16.39 -1.11
C ALA A 111 -2.19 -15.77 -2.50
N ILE A 112 -1.03 -15.75 -3.17
CA ILE A 112 -0.97 -15.57 -4.62
C ILE A 112 -0.46 -16.88 -5.20
N LEU A 113 -1.26 -17.45 -6.10
CA LEU A 113 -0.94 -18.65 -6.86
C LEU A 113 -0.71 -18.30 -8.33
N PHE A 114 0.17 -19.08 -8.95
CA PHE A 114 0.65 -18.91 -10.30
C PHE A 114 0.53 -20.23 -11.05
N THR A 115 0.09 -20.17 -12.30
CA THR A 115 0.11 -21.32 -13.21
C THR A 115 0.35 -20.83 -14.65
N PRO A 116 1.13 -21.55 -15.48
CA PRO A 116 1.33 -21.17 -16.87
C PRO A 116 0.02 -21.23 -17.68
N THR A 117 -0.21 -20.26 -18.57
CA THR A 117 -1.36 -20.32 -19.50
C THR A 117 -1.11 -21.24 -20.69
N HIS A 118 0.17 -21.50 -20.99
CA HIS A 118 0.61 -22.35 -22.09
C HIS A 118 1.38 -23.56 -21.56
N ASN A 119 1.52 -24.60 -22.39
CA ASN A 119 2.19 -25.85 -22.02
C ASN A 119 3.72 -25.70 -21.98
N GLU A 120 4.21 -24.93 -21.01
CA GLU A 120 5.62 -24.61 -20.79
C GLU A 120 5.92 -24.43 -19.29
N THR A 121 7.20 -24.44 -18.94
CA THR A 121 7.68 -24.08 -17.60
C THR A 121 7.97 -22.59 -17.56
N VAL A 122 7.38 -21.86 -16.62
CA VAL A 122 7.52 -20.42 -16.50
C VAL A 122 8.26 -20.06 -15.23
N TYR A 123 9.31 -19.24 -15.35
CA TYR A 123 9.93 -18.60 -14.20
C TYR A 123 9.16 -17.32 -13.86
N TRP A 124 8.79 -17.17 -12.60
CA TRP A 124 8.09 -16.01 -12.08
C TRP A 124 8.85 -15.40 -10.90
N ASP A 125 8.76 -14.08 -10.75
CA ASP A 125 9.21 -13.33 -9.59
C ASP A 125 8.08 -12.42 -9.13
N VAL A 126 7.76 -12.44 -7.84
CA VAL A 126 6.77 -11.59 -7.20
C VAL A 126 7.40 -10.75 -6.12
N GLN A 127 7.06 -9.46 -6.11
CA GLN A 127 7.38 -8.56 -5.02
C GLN A 127 6.09 -7.98 -4.45
N ILE A 128 5.89 -8.24 -3.16
CA ILE A 128 4.74 -7.75 -2.39
C ILE A 128 5.24 -6.67 -1.45
N SER A 129 4.62 -5.49 -1.53
CA SER A 129 4.98 -4.33 -0.74
C SER A 129 3.74 -3.57 -0.30
N ARG A 130 3.88 -2.70 0.70
CA ARG A 130 2.80 -1.77 1.05
C ARG A 130 2.69 -0.66 -0.01
N PRO A 131 1.47 -0.25 -0.40
CA PRO A 131 1.31 0.87 -1.31
C PRO A 131 1.84 2.14 -0.64
N LEU A 132 2.58 2.92 -1.42
CA LEU A 132 3.03 4.24 -1.04
C LEU A 132 2.08 5.30 -1.64
N PRO A 133 1.79 6.39 -0.91
CA PRO A 133 2.17 6.63 0.48
C PRO A 133 1.39 5.77 1.48
N HIS A 134 1.97 5.52 2.66
CA HIS A 134 1.29 4.83 3.75
C HIS A 134 0.10 5.68 4.22
N THR A 135 -1.11 5.24 3.86
CA THR A 135 -2.33 6.04 3.89
C THR A 135 -2.60 6.67 5.25
N GLY A 136 -2.37 5.92 6.34
CA GLY A 136 -2.55 6.42 7.71
C GLY A 136 -1.60 7.58 8.05
N ALA A 137 -0.29 7.39 7.83
CA ALA A 137 0.70 8.44 8.08
C ALA A 137 0.48 9.66 7.17
N PHE A 138 0.08 9.43 5.92
CA PHE A 138 -0.21 10.49 4.96
C PHE A 138 -1.38 11.38 5.42
N TYR A 139 -2.52 10.79 5.81
CA TYR A 139 -3.66 11.57 6.28
C TYR A 139 -3.38 12.32 7.59
N VAL A 140 -2.71 11.67 8.55
CA VAL A 140 -2.28 12.34 9.79
C VAL A 140 -1.37 13.53 9.45
N GLY A 141 -0.41 13.32 8.55
CA GLY A 141 0.48 14.38 8.07
C GLY A 141 -0.27 15.55 7.43
N LEU A 142 -1.25 15.29 6.57
CA LEU A 142 -2.08 16.31 5.94
C LEU A 142 -2.89 17.11 6.97
N VAL A 143 -3.57 16.44 7.90
CA VAL A 143 -4.41 17.10 8.92
C VAL A 143 -3.56 17.98 9.83
N VAL A 144 -2.47 17.43 10.37
CA VAL A 144 -1.59 18.16 11.30
C VAL A 144 -0.91 19.34 10.61
N THR A 145 -0.46 19.18 9.36
CA THR A 145 0.11 20.27 8.55
C THR A 145 -0.94 21.36 8.28
N GLY A 146 -2.16 20.96 7.88
CA GLY A 146 -3.25 21.88 7.61
C GLY A 146 -3.62 22.72 8.83
N LEU A 147 -3.73 22.09 10.01
CA LEU A 147 -3.98 22.79 11.28
C LEU A 147 -2.83 23.75 11.65
N GLY A 148 -1.58 23.34 11.42
CA GLY A 148 -0.41 24.20 11.64
C GLY A 148 -0.43 25.46 10.77
N ILE A 149 -0.70 25.31 9.46
CA ILE A 149 -0.79 26.42 8.51
C ILE A 149 -1.97 27.34 8.84
N ALA A 150 -3.16 26.78 9.09
CA ALA A 150 -4.33 27.56 9.47
C ALA A 150 -4.09 28.36 10.75
N GLY A 151 -3.44 27.76 11.76
CA GLY A 151 -3.03 28.43 12.99
C GLY A 151 -2.06 29.60 12.73
N MET A 152 -1.06 29.41 11.86
CA MET A 152 -0.13 30.49 11.48
C MET A 152 -0.85 31.67 10.80
N ILE A 153 -1.78 31.39 9.88
CA ILE A 153 -2.57 32.41 9.19
C ILE A 153 -3.42 33.19 10.20
N LEU A 154 -4.14 32.51 11.10
CA LEU A 154 -4.97 33.14 12.13
C LEU A 154 -4.15 34.04 13.07
N LEU A 155 -2.97 33.60 13.49
CA LEU A 155 -2.07 34.40 14.32
C LEU A 155 -1.57 35.64 13.58
N LYS A 156 -1.29 35.54 12.27
CA LYS A 156 -0.86 36.67 11.44
C LYS A 156 -1.98 37.70 11.26
N VAL A 157 -3.23 37.26 11.06
CA VAL A 157 -4.41 38.12 10.96
C VAL A 157 -4.68 38.84 12.28
N LYS A 158 -4.70 38.12 13.42
CA LYS A 158 -4.88 38.74 14.75
C LYS A 158 -3.77 39.73 15.10
N GLY A 159 -2.53 39.48 14.66
CA GLY A 159 -1.41 40.40 14.85
C GLY A 159 -1.55 41.73 14.10
N HIS A 160 -2.28 41.77 12.97
CA HIS A 160 -2.54 43.00 12.21
C HIS A 160 -3.71 43.82 12.77
N VAL A 161 -4.62 43.21 13.52
CA VAL A 161 -5.72 43.92 14.23
C VAL A 161 -5.25 44.35 15.62
N ARG A 162 -4.15 45.12 15.70
CA ARG A 162 -3.94 45.99 16.86
C ARG A 162 -4.65 47.30 16.54
N ILE A 163 -5.82 47.47 17.15
CA ILE A 163 -6.53 48.75 17.17
C ILE A 163 -5.51 49.77 17.71
N PRO A 164 -5.19 50.84 16.95
CA PRO A 164 -4.34 51.89 17.49
C PRO A 164 -5.02 52.42 18.74
N ASP A 165 -4.34 52.29 19.88
CA ASP A 165 -4.79 52.83 21.14
C ASP A 165 -5.19 54.29 20.89
N LEU A 166 -6.48 54.56 21.06
CA LEU A 166 -6.99 55.92 21.22
C LEU A 166 -6.41 56.45 22.53
N GLN A 167 -5.17 56.92 22.50
CA GLN A 167 -4.59 57.74 23.54
C GLN A 167 -5.36 59.06 23.55
N ARG A 168 -6.29 59.17 24.49
CA ARG A 168 -6.76 60.43 25.07
C ARG A 168 -6.41 60.44 26.54
#